data_AF-A0A9P0PCR3-F1
#
_entry.id   AF-A0A9P0PCR3-F1
#
_cell.length_a   1.000
_cell.length_b   1.000
_cell.length_c   1.000
_cell.angle_alpha   90.00
_cell.angle_beta   90.00
_cell.angle_gamma   90.00
#
_symmetry.space_group_name_H-M   'P 1'
#
loop_
_entity.id
_entity.type
_entity.pdbx_description
1 polymer ?
#
loop_
_entity_poly.entity_id
_entity_poly.type
_entity_poly.pdbx_seq_one_letter_code
_entity_poly.pdbx_strand_id
1 'polypeptide(L)'
;MSDEEEVYSEEEEEEEVVETTTVATPKPEEGQGDPEFIKRQDQKRSDLDEQLREYIAEWRKQRAKEEDELKKLKEKQAKRKIARADEERKMAERKKAEEERRVREIEEKKQRDIEEKRQRLEEAEKKRQAMMQALKDQNKNKGPNFTITKRDAGSNISAAQMERNKTKEQLEEEKKISLSIRIKPLQVDGLGLEALRNKAHELWECIVKLETEKYDLEERQKRQDYDVSIGMIFRDVHIVI
;
A
#
# COMPACT_ATOMS: atom_id res chain seq x y z
N MET A 1 -18.75 -3.29 -18.67
CA MET A 1 -18.75 -2.34 -19.79
C MET A 1 -17.33 -2.31 -20.33
N SER A 2 -17.21 -2.43 -21.65
CA SER A 2 -15.96 -2.37 -22.40
C SER A 2 -15.12 -1.15 -22.04
N ASP A 3 -13.81 -1.35 -21.95
CA ASP A 3 -12.76 -0.37 -22.25
C ASP A 3 -11.48 -1.23 -22.46
N GLU A 4 -11.23 -1.69 -23.69
CA GLU A 4 -10.38 -1.02 -24.69
C GLU A 4 -8.90 -1.23 -24.32
N GLU A 5 -8.41 -2.44 -24.63
CA GLU A 5 -6.98 -2.77 -24.61
C GLU A 5 -6.27 -1.91 -25.67
N GLU A 6 -5.50 -0.91 -25.23
CA GLU A 6 -4.45 -0.31 -26.04
C GLU A 6 -3.35 -1.36 -26.29
N VAL A 7 -3.52 -2.11 -27.38
CA VAL A 7 -2.47 -2.90 -28.00
C VAL A 7 -1.44 -1.92 -28.56
N TYR A 8 -0.30 -1.79 -27.87
CA TYR A 8 0.89 -1.13 -28.41
C TYR A 8 1.29 -1.87 -29.68
N SER A 9 1.03 -1.25 -30.84
CA SER A 9 1.52 -1.67 -32.14
C SER A 9 3.05 -1.63 -32.12
N GLU A 10 3.66 -2.79 -32.26
CA GLU A 10 5.07 -2.96 -32.57
C GLU A 10 5.24 -2.47 -34.02
N GLU A 11 5.67 -1.21 -34.19
CA GLU A 11 6.11 -0.72 -35.51
C GLU A 11 7.42 -1.43 -35.86
N GLU A 12 7.31 -2.50 -36.63
CA GLU A 12 8.39 -3.01 -37.48
C GLU A 12 8.81 -1.88 -38.44
N GLU A 13 9.99 -1.32 -38.24
CA GLU A 13 10.72 -0.59 -39.29
C GLU A 13 11.09 -1.61 -40.39
N GLU A 14 10.20 -1.78 -41.37
CA GLU A 14 10.53 -2.41 -42.64
C GLU A 14 11.49 -1.48 -43.41
N GLU A 15 12.76 -1.88 -43.50
CA GLU A 15 13.74 -1.24 -44.38
C GLU A 15 13.28 -1.34 -45.85
N GLU A 16 12.95 -0.19 -46.44
CA GLU A 16 12.64 0.00 -47.85
C GLU A 16 13.83 -0.42 -48.73
N VAL A 17 13.67 -1.53 -49.46
CA VAL A 17 14.63 -2.02 -50.46
C VAL A 17 14.62 -1.07 -51.66
N VAL A 18 15.54 -0.10 -51.68
CA VAL A 18 15.79 0.73 -52.86
C VAL A 18 16.59 -0.08 -53.87
N GLU A 19 15.89 -0.53 -54.91
CA GLU A 19 16.42 -1.17 -56.12
C GLU A 19 17.35 -0.19 -56.88
N THR A 20 18.66 -0.23 -56.60
CA THR A 20 19.66 0.46 -57.44
C THR A 20 20.12 -0.45 -58.56
N THR A 21 19.56 -0.17 -59.73
CA THR A 21 19.99 -0.47 -61.09
C THR A 21 21.43 -1.00 -61.25
N THR A 22 21.52 -2.17 -61.90
CA THR A 22 22.74 -2.81 -62.39
C THR A 22 23.49 -1.94 -63.41
N VAL A 23 24.47 -1.15 -62.96
CA VAL A 23 25.49 -0.58 -63.85
C VAL A 23 26.68 -1.53 -63.90
N ALA A 24 26.73 -2.29 -65.00
CA ALA A 24 27.90 -3.07 -65.38
C ALA A 24 29.13 -2.14 -65.51
N THR A 25 30.19 -2.44 -64.75
CA THR A 25 31.53 -1.87 -64.96
C THR A 25 32.54 -3.00 -65.20
N PRO A 26 33.51 -2.79 -66.09
CA PRO A 26 34.31 -3.87 -66.68
C PRO A 26 35.37 -4.35 -65.70
N LYS A 27 35.57 -5.68 -65.69
CA LYS A 27 36.67 -6.39 -65.01
C LYS A 27 38.02 -5.81 -65.48
N PRO A 28 38.88 -5.25 -64.61
CA PRO A 28 40.27 -5.02 -64.97
C PRO A 28 41.03 -6.34 -64.83
N GLU A 29 41.81 -6.63 -65.87
CA GLU A 29 42.68 -7.78 -65.99
C GLU A 29 43.75 -7.83 -64.90
N GLU A 30 44.15 -9.06 -64.58
CA GLU A 30 45.19 -9.44 -63.62
C GLU A 30 46.54 -8.82 -64.00
N GLY A 31 46.93 -7.77 -63.28
CA GLY A 31 48.31 -7.32 -63.18
C GLY A 31 48.77 -7.57 -61.75
N GLN A 32 49.79 -8.42 -61.56
CA GLN A 32 50.47 -8.61 -60.28
C GLN A 32 50.94 -7.24 -59.76
N GLY A 33 50.21 -6.68 -58.81
CA GLY A 33 50.55 -5.43 -58.15
C GLY A 33 51.84 -5.59 -57.36
N ASP A 34 52.69 -4.57 -57.39
CA ASP A 34 53.93 -4.48 -56.62
C ASP A 34 53.71 -4.97 -55.16
N PRO A 35 54.46 -5.99 -54.68
CA PRO A 35 54.27 -6.57 -53.35
C PRO A 35 54.35 -5.54 -52.22
N GLU A 36 55.06 -4.42 -52.41
CA GLU A 36 55.13 -3.34 -51.44
C GLU A 36 53.82 -2.52 -51.36
N PHE A 37 53.12 -2.38 -52.49
CA PHE A 37 51.82 -1.70 -52.57
C PHE A 37 50.70 -2.53 -51.91
N ILE A 38 50.68 -3.85 -52.15
CA ILE A 38 49.73 -4.78 -51.52
C ILE A 38 49.93 -4.79 -50.01
N LYS A 39 51.19 -4.90 -49.53
CA LYS A 39 51.49 -4.85 -48.10
C LYS A 39 51.04 -3.56 -47.43
N ARG A 40 51.17 -2.41 -48.11
CA ARG A 40 50.70 -1.12 -47.60
C ARG A 40 49.18 -0.99 -47.60
N GLN A 41 48.49 -1.61 -48.57
CA GLN A 41 47.04 -1.67 -48.62
C GLN A 41 46.48 -2.59 -47.53
N ASP A 42 47.11 -3.75 -47.32
CA ASP A 42 46.75 -4.69 -46.25
C ASP A 42 47.01 -4.11 -44.87
N GLN A 43 48.12 -3.38 -44.67
CA GLN A 43 48.36 -2.67 -43.42
C GLN A 43 47.27 -1.62 -43.15
N LYS A 44 46.91 -0.80 -44.15
CA LYS A 44 45.83 0.19 -44.02
C LYS A 44 44.47 -0.45 -43.73
N ARG A 45 44.18 -1.63 -44.31
CA ARG A 45 42.96 -2.39 -44.03
C ARG A 45 42.97 -2.96 -42.63
N SER A 46 44.09 -3.55 -42.20
CA SER A 46 44.28 -4.07 -40.84
C SER A 46 44.15 -2.96 -39.79
N ASP A 47 44.74 -1.79 -40.03
CA ASP A 47 44.64 -0.64 -39.13
C ASP A 47 43.19 -0.13 -39.02
N LEU A 48 42.43 -0.14 -40.12
CA LEU A 48 41.00 0.19 -40.13
C LEU A 48 40.17 -0.85 -39.37
N ASP A 49 40.45 -2.14 -39.59
CA ASP A 49 39.77 -3.24 -38.92
C ASP A 49 40.05 -3.26 -37.42
N GLU A 50 41.26 -2.87 -37.00
CA GLU A 50 41.63 -2.73 -35.60
C GLU A 50 40.90 -1.55 -34.93
N GLN A 51 40.86 -0.39 -35.59
CA GLN A 51 40.05 0.76 -35.12
C GLN A 51 38.56 0.42 -35.03
N LEU A 52 38.03 -0.32 -35.99
CA LEU A 52 36.63 -0.75 -35.97
C LEU A 52 36.36 -1.73 -34.81
N ARG A 53 37.29 -2.66 -34.55
CA ARG A 53 37.20 -3.59 -33.40
C ARG A 53 37.27 -2.85 -32.07
N GLU A 54 38.17 -1.87 -31.93
CA GLU A 54 38.27 -1.04 -30.72
C GLU A 54 36.97 -0.25 -30.51
N TYR A 55 36.44 0.39 -31.55
CA TYR A 55 35.17 1.12 -31.48
C TYR A 55 33.99 0.21 -31.06
N ILE A 56 33.89 -0.99 -31.64
CA ILE A 56 32.87 -1.98 -31.27
C ILE A 56 33.05 -2.42 -29.80
N ALA A 57 34.30 -2.62 -29.35
CA ALA A 57 34.59 -3.02 -27.97
C ALA A 57 34.25 -1.92 -26.97
N GLU A 58 34.56 -0.66 -27.29
CA GLU A 58 34.18 0.50 -26.49
C GLU A 58 32.67 0.67 -26.39
N TRP A 59 31.96 0.54 -27.51
CA TRP A 59 30.49 0.64 -27.53
C TRP A 59 29.84 -0.47 -26.69
N ARG A 60 30.32 -1.72 -26.79
CA ARG A 60 29.86 -2.83 -25.93
C ARG A 60 30.14 -2.57 -24.46
N LYS A 61 31.31 -2.03 -24.14
CA LYS A 61 31.69 -1.69 -22.76
C LYS A 61 30.80 -0.57 -22.20
N GLN A 62 30.42 0.40 -23.03
CA GLN A 62 29.53 1.49 -22.65
C GLN A 62 28.10 1.00 -22.42
N ARG A 63 27.55 0.21 -23.36
CA ARG A 63 26.26 -0.47 -23.20
C ARG A 63 26.21 -1.34 -21.94
N ALA A 64 27.26 -2.13 -21.69
CA ALA A 64 27.33 -2.98 -20.49
C ALA A 64 27.33 -2.16 -19.19
N LYS A 65 28.05 -1.03 -19.15
CA LYS A 65 28.04 -0.13 -17.98
C LYS A 65 26.66 0.49 -17.75
N GLU A 66 26.01 0.98 -18.80
CA GLU A 66 24.68 1.58 -18.72
C GLU A 66 23.62 0.55 -18.29
N GLU A 67 23.69 -0.67 -18.83
CA GLU A 67 22.81 -1.77 -18.42
C GLU A 67 23.02 -2.16 -16.95
N ASP A 68 24.26 -2.25 -16.48
CA ASP A 68 24.58 -2.54 -15.08
C ASP A 68 24.10 -1.44 -14.12
N GLU A 69 24.23 -0.18 -14.51
CA GLU A 69 23.72 0.96 -13.75
C GLU A 69 22.19 0.95 -13.68
N LEU A 70 21.52 0.71 -14.82
CA LEU A 70 20.07 0.60 -14.88
C LEU A 70 19.58 -0.58 -14.03
N LYS A 71 20.26 -1.72 -14.07
CA LYS A 71 19.96 -2.90 -13.27
C LYS A 71 20.12 -2.61 -11.78
N LYS A 72 21.21 -1.95 -11.36
CA LYS A 72 21.43 -1.52 -9.96
C LYS A 72 20.32 -0.58 -9.48
N LEU A 73 19.89 0.37 -10.32
CA LEU A 73 18.80 1.28 -9.99
C LEU A 73 17.47 0.56 -9.82
N LYS A 74 17.13 -0.36 -10.73
CA LYS A 74 15.94 -1.22 -10.63
C LYS A 74 15.98 -2.11 -9.39
N GLU A 75 17.13 -2.72 -9.09
CA GLU A 75 17.30 -3.54 -7.89
C GLU A 75 17.16 -2.70 -6.61
N LYS A 76 17.66 -1.47 -6.60
CA LYS A 76 17.50 -0.54 -5.46
C LYS A 76 16.04 -0.15 -5.26
N GLN A 77 15.28 0.12 -6.34
CA GLN A 77 13.85 0.36 -6.25
C GLN A 77 13.08 -0.88 -5.76
N ALA A 78 13.41 -2.07 -6.30
CA ALA A 78 12.80 -3.33 -5.88
C ALA A 78 13.07 -3.62 -4.39
N LYS A 79 14.31 -3.44 -3.92
CA LYS A 79 14.67 -3.57 -2.50
C LYS A 79 13.91 -2.58 -1.63
N ARG A 80 13.74 -1.32 -2.05
CA ARG A 80 12.93 -0.33 -1.33
C ARG A 80 11.45 -0.72 -1.28
N LYS A 81 10.91 -1.30 -2.35
CA LYS A 81 9.52 -1.78 -2.39
C LYS A 81 9.32 -2.97 -1.44
N ILE A 82 10.26 -3.92 -1.43
CA ILE A 82 10.23 -5.07 -0.54
C ILE A 82 10.38 -4.64 0.92
N ALA A 83 11.33 -3.76 1.23
CA ALA A 83 11.52 -3.24 2.59
C ALA A 83 10.27 -2.51 3.11
N ARG A 84 9.61 -1.70 2.26
CA ARG A 84 8.34 -1.06 2.60
C ARG A 84 7.23 -2.09 2.86
N ALA A 85 7.10 -3.09 2.00
CA ALA A 85 6.10 -4.15 2.16
C ALA A 85 6.34 -4.98 3.44
N ASP A 86 7.59 -5.22 3.81
CA ASP A 86 7.95 -5.97 5.02
C ASP A 86 7.70 -5.15 6.30
N GLU A 87 8.06 -3.87 6.29
CA GLU A 87 7.80 -2.95 7.41
C GLU A 87 6.29 -2.74 7.63
N GLU A 88 5.52 -2.59 6.55
CA GLU A 88 4.06 -2.53 6.62
C GLU A 88 3.46 -3.82 7.15
N ARG A 89 3.90 -4.98 6.64
CA ARG A 89 3.43 -6.30 7.12
C ARG A 89 3.70 -6.45 8.62
N LYS A 90 4.88 -6.10 9.09
CA LYS A 90 5.26 -6.18 10.52
C LYS A 90 4.44 -5.23 11.38
N MET A 91 4.19 -4.01 10.92
CA MET A 91 3.35 -3.05 11.62
C MET A 91 1.87 -3.46 11.64
N ALA A 92 1.36 -4.04 10.54
CA ALA A 92 0.02 -4.58 10.46
C ALA A 92 -0.16 -5.79 11.38
N GLU A 93 0.81 -6.71 11.43
CA GLU A 93 0.81 -7.86 12.31
C GLU A 93 0.84 -7.45 13.79
N ARG A 94 1.66 -6.45 14.14
CA ARG A 94 1.70 -5.89 15.50
C ARG A 94 0.37 -5.25 15.90
N LYS A 95 -0.24 -4.45 15.01
CA LYS A 95 -1.55 -3.84 15.26
C LYS A 95 -2.65 -4.90 15.39
N LYS A 96 -2.65 -5.91 14.51
CA LYS A 96 -3.62 -7.01 14.55
C LYS A 96 -3.50 -7.81 15.86
N ALA A 97 -2.29 -8.10 16.33
CA ALA A 97 -2.07 -8.80 17.58
C ALA A 97 -2.54 -7.98 18.81
N GLU A 98 -2.35 -6.65 18.79
CA GLU A 98 -2.81 -5.76 19.86
C GLU A 98 -4.34 -5.60 19.86
N GLU A 99 -4.95 -5.45 18.68
CA GLU A 99 -6.40 -5.41 18.52
C GLU A 99 -7.04 -6.74 18.93
N GLU A 100 -6.46 -7.88 18.52
CA GLU A 100 -6.97 -9.20 18.89
C GLU A 100 -6.87 -9.46 20.40
N ARG A 101 -5.80 -8.98 21.07
CA ARG A 101 -5.71 -9.00 22.54
C ARG A 101 -6.82 -8.17 23.17
N ARG A 102 -7.04 -6.95 22.69
CA ARG A 102 -8.08 -6.06 23.22
C ARG A 102 -9.48 -6.64 23.01
N VAL A 103 -9.74 -7.25 21.85
CA VAL A 103 -11.03 -7.91 21.57
C VAL A 103 -11.23 -9.12 22.48
N ARG A 104 -10.22 -9.98 22.67
CA ARG A 104 -10.32 -11.12 23.60
C ARG A 104 -10.60 -10.66 25.03
N GLU A 105 -9.93 -9.62 25.51
CA GLU A 105 -10.17 -9.07 26.85
C GLU A 105 -11.59 -8.51 27.01
N ILE A 106 -12.13 -7.86 25.97
CA ILE A 106 -13.51 -7.34 25.98
C ILE A 106 -14.52 -8.50 25.93
N GLU A 107 -14.31 -9.52 25.10
CA GLU A 107 -15.17 -10.69 24.99
C GLU A 107 -15.18 -11.48 26.31
N GLU A 108 -14.02 -11.71 26.92
CA GLU A 108 -13.88 -12.43 28.20
C GLU A 108 -14.51 -11.65 29.36
N LYS A 109 -14.37 -10.32 29.40
CA LYS A 109 -15.04 -9.48 30.39
C LYS A 109 -16.55 -9.50 30.21
N LYS A 110 -17.03 -9.42 28.96
CA LYS A 110 -18.46 -9.50 28.64
C LYS A 110 -19.05 -10.86 29.02
N GLN A 111 -18.31 -11.94 28.80
CA GLN A 111 -18.74 -13.28 29.16
C GLN A 111 -18.80 -13.47 30.68
N ARG A 112 -17.81 -12.96 31.42
CA ARG A 112 -17.84 -12.91 32.89
C ARG A 112 -19.02 -12.10 33.43
N ASP A 113 -19.30 -10.93 32.85
CA ASP A 113 -20.44 -10.10 33.25
C ASP A 113 -21.79 -10.80 32.99
N ILE A 114 -21.90 -11.59 31.92
CA ILE A 114 -23.10 -12.38 31.59
C ILE A 114 -23.26 -13.56 32.56
N GLU A 115 -22.19 -14.29 32.85
CA GLU A 115 -22.20 -15.41 33.81
C GLU A 115 -22.46 -14.95 35.24
N GLU A 116 -21.89 -13.82 35.67
CA GLU A 116 -22.13 -13.25 37.00
C GLU A 116 -23.58 -12.77 37.14
N LYS A 117 -24.13 -12.10 36.12
CA LYS A 117 -25.56 -11.73 36.11
C LYS A 117 -26.48 -12.95 36.11
N ARG A 118 -26.10 -14.01 35.39
CA ARG A 118 -26.85 -15.27 35.37
C ARG A 118 -26.81 -15.97 36.74
N GLN A 119 -25.64 -16.09 37.36
CA GLN A 119 -25.52 -16.63 38.72
C GLN A 119 -26.30 -15.82 39.74
N ARG A 120 -26.24 -14.48 39.66
CA ARG A 120 -26.98 -13.60 40.57
C ARG A 120 -28.50 -13.76 40.44
N LEU A 121 -29.00 -13.98 39.22
CA LEU A 121 -30.42 -14.29 38.99
C LEU A 121 -30.78 -15.70 39.49
N GLU A 122 -29.91 -16.68 39.29
CA GLU A 122 -30.10 -18.06 39.73
C GLU A 122 -30.07 -18.19 41.27
N GLU A 123 -29.18 -17.45 41.95
CA GLU A 123 -29.16 -17.39 43.42
C GLU A 123 -30.37 -16.65 43.98
N ALA A 124 -30.82 -15.58 43.33
CA ALA A 124 -32.04 -14.86 43.73
C ALA A 124 -33.29 -15.71 43.52
N GLU A 125 -33.37 -16.45 42.41
CA GLU A 125 -34.47 -17.37 42.12
C GLU A 125 -34.45 -18.57 43.07
N LYS A 126 -33.29 -19.18 43.33
CA LYS A 126 -33.13 -20.26 44.32
C LYS A 126 -33.50 -19.81 45.73
N LYS A 127 -33.10 -18.59 46.12
CA LYS A 127 -33.47 -18.00 47.42
C LYS A 127 -34.96 -17.69 47.50
N ARG A 128 -35.56 -17.19 46.42
CA ARG A 128 -37.01 -16.94 46.34
C ARG A 128 -37.79 -18.26 46.34
N GLN A 129 -37.29 -19.29 45.68
CA GLN A 129 -37.91 -20.61 45.64
C GLN A 129 -37.80 -21.30 47.00
N ALA A 130 -36.66 -21.18 47.70
CA ALA A 130 -36.51 -21.65 49.07
C ALA A 130 -37.44 -20.91 50.05
N MET A 131 -37.57 -19.59 49.92
CA MET A 131 -38.50 -18.79 50.74
C MET A 131 -39.97 -19.09 50.42
N MET A 132 -40.30 -19.30 49.14
CA MET A 132 -41.65 -19.68 48.70
C MET A 132 -41.98 -21.10 49.12
N GLN A 133 -41.02 -22.01 49.14
CA GLN A 133 -41.20 -23.38 49.62
C GLN A 133 -41.40 -23.41 51.13
N ALA A 134 -40.62 -22.63 51.89
CA ALA A 134 -40.84 -22.42 53.33
C ALA A 134 -42.22 -21.80 53.63
N LEU A 135 -42.66 -20.85 52.80
CA LEU A 135 -43.99 -20.22 52.94
C LEU A 135 -45.12 -21.14 52.44
N LYS A 136 -44.90 -21.99 51.44
CA LYS A 136 -45.86 -22.98 50.92
C LYS A 136 -46.06 -24.12 51.89
N ASP A 137 -45.02 -24.51 52.62
CA ASP A 137 -45.13 -25.43 53.76
C ASP A 137 -45.92 -24.81 54.91
N GLN A 138 -45.87 -23.47 55.07
CA GLN A 138 -46.69 -22.74 56.04
C GLN A 138 -48.12 -22.40 55.55
N ASN A 139 -48.35 -22.36 54.23
CA ASN A 139 -49.55 -21.81 53.60
C ASN A 139 -50.30 -22.80 52.69
N LYS A 140 -50.29 -24.10 53.03
CA LYS A 140 -51.24 -25.11 52.54
C LYS A 140 -52.74 -24.75 52.78
N ASN A 141 -53.05 -23.54 53.26
CA ASN A 141 -54.37 -23.16 53.74
C ASN A 141 -55.06 -21.94 53.08
N LYS A 142 -54.56 -21.29 52.01
CA LYS A 142 -55.38 -20.29 51.28
C LYS A 142 -54.82 -19.95 49.88
N GLY A 143 -55.71 -19.98 48.88
CA GLY A 143 -55.42 -19.76 47.45
C GLY A 143 -55.21 -18.29 47.02
N PRO A 144 -54.79 -18.05 45.76
CA PRO A 144 -54.15 -16.79 45.37
C PRO A 144 -55.07 -15.87 44.54
N ASN A 145 -54.89 -14.55 44.69
CA ASN A 145 -55.29 -13.57 43.68
C ASN A 145 -54.52 -12.26 43.86
N PHE A 146 -53.73 -11.81 42.87
CA PHE A 146 -53.80 -10.45 42.29
C PHE A 146 -52.69 -10.17 41.25
N THR A 147 -53.05 -9.30 40.32
CA THR A 147 -52.43 -8.87 39.07
C THR A 147 -51.25 -7.91 39.24
N ILE A 148 -50.23 -8.04 38.38
CA ILE A 148 -49.05 -7.15 38.30
C ILE A 148 -49.10 -6.38 36.98
N THR A 149 -49.15 -5.04 37.05
CA THR A 149 -48.87 -4.15 35.93
C THR A 149 -47.39 -3.71 35.99
N LYS A 150 -46.65 -3.94 34.92
CA LYS A 150 -45.22 -3.61 34.78
C LYS A 150 -45.07 -2.35 33.92
N ARG A 151 -44.40 -1.33 34.46
CA ARG A 151 -44.10 -0.04 33.81
C ARG A 151 -42.86 -0.16 32.91
N ASP A 152 -42.92 0.49 31.74
CA ASP A 152 -41.91 0.53 30.68
C ASP A 152 -40.53 1.04 31.10
N ALA A 153 -39.49 0.43 30.52
CA ALA A 153 -38.08 0.81 30.62
C ALA A 153 -37.60 1.31 29.25
N GLY A 154 -37.60 2.63 29.07
CA GLY A 154 -36.97 3.30 27.93
C GLY A 154 -35.59 3.86 28.33
N SER A 155 -34.66 3.81 27.36
CA SER A 155 -33.31 4.39 27.37
C SER A 155 -32.17 3.43 27.76
N ASN A 156 -31.71 2.67 26.75
CA ASN A 156 -30.36 2.14 26.67
C ASN A 156 -29.82 2.43 25.25
N ILE A 157 -29.39 3.67 25.00
CA ILE A 157 -28.49 3.93 23.87
C ILE A 157 -27.08 3.63 24.36
N SER A 158 -26.48 2.59 23.78
CA SER A 158 -25.14 2.11 24.15
C SER A 158 -24.06 3.15 23.86
N ALA A 159 -23.04 3.23 24.73
CA ALA A 159 -21.86 4.07 24.56
C ALA A 159 -21.16 3.90 23.19
N ALA A 160 -21.30 2.72 22.56
CA ALA A 160 -20.83 2.45 21.21
C ALA A 160 -21.47 3.33 20.12
N GLN A 161 -22.69 3.84 20.36
CA GLN A 161 -23.36 4.75 19.44
C GLN A 161 -22.88 6.20 19.61
N MET A 162 -22.36 6.58 20.78
CA MET A 162 -21.70 7.88 20.99
C MET A 162 -20.30 7.94 20.39
N GLU A 163 -19.53 6.83 20.44
CA GLU A 163 -18.20 6.78 19.81
C GLU A 163 -18.25 6.82 18.27
N ARG A 164 -19.37 6.40 17.66
CA ARG A 164 -19.58 6.44 16.21
C ARG A 164 -20.00 7.82 15.67
N ASN A 165 -20.22 8.81 16.55
CA ASN A 165 -20.64 10.17 16.19
C ASN A 165 -19.58 11.22 16.54
N LYS A 166 -18.29 10.93 16.34
CA LYS A 166 -17.30 12.03 16.20
C LYS A 166 -17.69 12.86 14.98
N THR A 167 -18.16 14.08 15.20
CA THR A 167 -18.58 14.98 14.14
C THR A 167 -17.38 15.31 13.24
N LYS A 168 -17.64 15.48 11.94
CA LYS A 168 -16.62 15.80 10.92
C LYS A 168 -15.72 16.98 11.33
N GLU A 169 -16.31 17.95 12.04
CA GLU A 169 -15.64 19.13 12.58
C GLU A 169 -14.60 18.79 13.66
N GLN A 170 -14.89 17.82 14.56
CA GLN A 170 -13.92 17.37 15.57
C GLN A 170 -12.73 16.64 14.94
N LEU A 171 -12.95 15.88 13.87
CA LEU A 171 -11.86 15.22 13.13
C LEU A 171 -10.99 16.22 12.38
N GLU A 172 -11.57 17.28 11.82
CA GLU A 172 -10.82 18.36 11.16
C GLU A 172 -10.01 19.20 12.17
N GLU A 173 -10.56 19.46 13.35
CA GLU A 173 -9.82 20.12 14.44
C GLU A 173 -8.71 19.23 15.01
N GLU A 174 -8.96 17.94 15.26
CA GLU A 174 -7.92 16.98 15.67
C GLU A 174 -6.82 16.88 14.59
N LYS A 175 -7.17 16.89 13.31
CA LYS A 175 -6.22 16.91 12.19
C LYS A 175 -5.42 18.22 12.16
N LYS A 176 -6.06 19.36 12.34
CA LYS A 176 -5.42 20.69 12.36
C LYS A 176 -4.43 20.82 13.52
N ILE A 177 -4.80 20.37 14.71
CA ILE A 177 -3.93 20.33 15.89
C ILE A 177 -2.78 19.35 15.66
N SER A 178 -3.06 18.18 15.08
CA SER A 178 -2.01 17.20 14.75
C SER A 178 -1.02 17.70 13.70
N LEU A 179 -1.47 18.55 12.77
CA LEU A 179 -0.63 19.17 11.75
C LEU A 179 0.18 20.33 12.31
N SER A 180 -0.37 21.16 13.21
CA SER A 180 0.38 22.24 13.85
C SER A 180 1.49 21.74 14.77
N ILE A 181 1.32 20.57 15.40
CA ILE A 181 2.36 19.92 16.20
C ILE A 181 3.47 19.35 15.30
N ARG A 182 3.11 18.81 14.13
CA ARG A 182 4.06 18.22 13.18
C ARG A 182 4.81 19.26 12.35
N ILE A 183 4.15 20.34 11.97
CA ILE A 183 4.73 21.43 11.19
C ILE A 183 5.34 22.44 12.16
N LYS A 184 6.60 22.22 12.51
CA LYS A 184 7.34 23.20 13.32
C LYS A 184 7.58 24.48 12.50
N PRO A 185 7.35 25.66 13.08
CA PRO A 185 7.64 26.92 12.40
C PRO A 185 9.14 27.00 12.09
N LEU A 186 9.48 27.34 10.84
CA LEU A 186 10.85 27.45 10.40
C LEU A 186 11.49 28.69 11.01
N GLN A 187 12.50 28.48 11.85
CA GLN A 187 13.36 29.55 12.34
C GLN A 187 14.57 29.66 11.42
N VAL A 188 14.57 30.67 10.55
CA VAL A 188 15.68 30.95 9.61
C VAL A 188 16.48 32.19 10.00
N ASP A 189 16.04 32.94 11.02
CA ASP A 189 16.66 34.19 11.45
C ASP A 189 18.02 33.92 12.09
N GLY A 190 19.07 34.55 11.54
CA GLY A 190 20.44 34.43 12.02
C GLY A 190 21.24 33.23 11.50
N LEU A 191 20.70 32.42 10.58
CA LEU A 191 21.46 31.33 9.94
C LEU A 191 22.40 31.88 8.85
N GLY A 192 23.66 31.43 8.86
CA GLY A 192 24.62 31.70 7.77
C GLY A 192 24.29 30.94 6.48
N LEU A 193 24.88 31.36 5.36
CA LEU A 193 24.63 30.79 4.00
C LEU A 193 24.73 29.26 3.94
N GLU A 194 25.74 28.68 4.58
CA GLU A 194 25.96 27.22 4.57
C GLU A 194 24.92 26.47 5.41
N ALA A 195 24.50 27.04 6.55
CA ALA A 195 23.44 26.49 7.38
C ALA A 195 22.07 26.57 6.69
N LEU A 196 21.80 27.65 5.95
CA LEU A 196 20.59 27.78 5.12
C LEU A 196 20.54 26.72 4.02
N ARG A 197 21.68 26.44 3.36
CA ARG A 197 21.77 25.41 2.33
C ARG A 197 21.52 24.01 2.89
N ASN A 198 22.08 23.70 4.06
CA ASN A 198 21.84 22.44 4.75
C ASN A 198 20.38 22.30 5.18
N LYS A 199 19.77 23.37 5.69
CA LYS A 199 18.35 23.38 6.06
C LYS A 199 17.43 23.18 4.85
N ALA A 200 17.74 23.81 3.72
CA ALA A 200 17.01 23.61 2.48
C ALA A 200 17.10 22.15 2.01
N HIS A 201 18.27 21.52 2.10
CA HIS A 201 18.45 20.12 1.75
C HIS A 201 17.67 19.18 2.68
N GLU A 202 17.71 19.41 3.99
CA GLU A 202 16.96 18.63 4.99
C GLU A 202 15.43 18.72 4.74
N LEU A 203 14.94 19.93 4.44
CA LEU A 203 13.53 20.13 4.12
C LEU A 203 13.15 19.44 2.81
N TRP A 204 14.03 19.51 1.81
CA TRP A 204 13.80 18.83 0.54
C TRP A 204 13.72 17.31 0.71
N GLU A 205 14.63 16.69 1.46
CA GLU A 205 14.56 15.25 1.77
C GLU A 205 13.29 14.90 2.55
N CYS A 206 12.88 15.75 3.50
CA CYS A 206 11.65 15.55 4.26
C CYS A 206 10.40 15.64 3.36
N ILE A 207 10.34 16.61 2.45
CA ILE A 207 9.25 16.75 1.47
C ILE A 207 9.19 15.53 0.56
N VAL A 208 10.31 15.08 0.01
CA VAL A 208 10.36 13.89 -0.85
C VAL A 208 9.82 12.67 -0.10
N LYS A 209 10.21 12.48 1.16
CA LYS A 209 9.68 11.39 1.99
C LYS A 209 8.16 11.51 2.20
N LEU A 210 7.65 12.68 2.59
CA LEU A 210 6.22 12.90 2.81
C LEU A 210 5.40 12.71 1.53
N GLU A 211 5.91 13.14 0.37
CA GLU A 211 5.23 12.96 -0.91
C GLU A 211 5.15 11.47 -1.29
N THR A 212 6.21 10.70 -1.02
CA THR A 212 6.17 9.25 -1.22
C THR A 212 5.18 8.55 -0.29
N GLU A 213 5.13 8.96 0.98
CA GLU A 213 4.15 8.43 1.94
C GLU A 213 2.70 8.79 1.55
N LYS A 214 2.48 9.99 1.03
CA LYS A 214 1.18 10.43 0.51
C LYS A 214 0.76 9.59 -0.70
N TYR A 215 1.64 9.38 -1.66
CA TYR A 215 1.36 8.54 -2.83
C TYR A 215 0.95 7.12 -2.43
N ASP A 216 1.71 6.49 -1.53
CA ASP A 216 1.41 5.13 -1.04
C ASP A 216 0.04 5.08 -0.30
N LEU A 217 -0.34 6.16 0.40
CA LEU A 217 -1.66 6.27 1.05
C LEU A 217 -2.81 6.47 0.06
N GLU A 218 -2.62 7.29 -0.98
CA GLU A 218 -3.61 7.50 -2.03
C GLU A 218 -3.87 6.21 -2.83
N GLU A 219 -2.83 5.43 -3.13
CA GLU A 219 -2.98 4.14 -3.80
C GLU A 219 -3.75 3.14 -2.92
N ARG A 220 -3.44 3.09 -1.61
CA ARG A 220 -4.20 2.27 -0.65
C ARG A 220 -5.66 2.71 -0.56
N GLN A 221 -5.92 4.02 -0.57
CA GLN A 221 -7.28 4.56 -0.54
C GLN A 221 -8.08 4.12 -1.79
N LYS A 222 -7.51 4.24 -2.99
CA LYS A 222 -8.16 3.78 -4.23
C LYS A 222 -8.56 2.31 -4.17
N ARG A 223 -7.70 1.45 -3.60
CA ARG A 223 -8.01 0.03 -3.42
C ARG A 223 -9.13 -0.20 -2.41
N GLN A 224 -9.12 0.54 -1.30
CA GLN A 224 -10.20 0.47 -0.31
C GLN A 224 -11.54 0.95 -0.89
N ASP A 225 -11.54 2.03 -1.68
CA ASP A 225 -12.73 2.54 -2.35
C ASP A 225 -13.26 1.51 -3.36
N TYR A 226 -12.38 0.82 -4.09
CA TYR A 226 -12.75 -0.29 -4.97
C TYR A 226 -13.37 -1.46 -4.21
N ASP A 227 -12.72 -1.94 -3.15
CA ASP A 227 -13.20 -3.05 -2.32
C ASP A 227 -14.55 -2.73 -1.62
N VAL A 228 -14.72 -1.48 -1.17
CA VAL A 228 -15.98 -0.98 -0.60
C VAL A 228 -17.06 -0.90 -1.68
N SER A 229 -16.75 -0.40 -2.88
CA SER A 229 -17.72 -0.32 -3.99
C SER A 229 -18.21 -1.71 -4.41
N ILE A 230 -17.32 -2.70 -4.50
CA ILE A 230 -17.69 -4.09 -4.79
C ILE A 230 -18.47 -4.71 -3.62
N GLY A 231 -18.00 -4.52 -2.39
CA GLY A 231 -18.69 -5.02 -1.20
C GLY A 231 -20.10 -4.45 -1.03
N MET A 232 -20.34 -3.21 -1.47
CA MET A 232 -21.67 -2.58 -1.52
C MET A 232 -22.54 -3.23 -2.60
N ILE A 233 -22.01 -3.45 -3.81
CA ILE A 233 -22.75 -4.14 -4.90
C ILE A 233 -23.17 -5.55 -4.46
N PHE A 234 -22.29 -6.32 -3.81
CA PHE A 234 -22.63 -7.67 -3.33
C PHE A 234 -23.63 -7.66 -2.16
N ARG A 235 -23.62 -6.63 -1.31
CA ARG A 235 -24.63 -6.43 -0.25
C ARG A 235 -26.00 -6.09 -0.82
N ASP A 236 -26.04 -5.27 -1.88
CA ASP A 236 -27.29 -4.86 -2.51
C ASP A 236 -27.93 -6.01 -3.32
N VAL A 237 -27.14 -6.92 -3.89
CA VAL A 237 -27.64 -8.13 -4.55
C VAL A 237 -28.25 -9.14 -3.56
N HIS A 238 -27.80 -9.17 -2.31
CA HIS A 238 -28.35 -10.06 -1.26
C HIS A 238 -29.57 -9.48 -0.52
N ILE A 239 -29.95 -8.22 -0.79
CA ILE A 239 -31.16 -7.58 -0.22
C ILE A 239 -32.35 -7.65 -1.19
N VAL A 240 -32.15 -8.11 -2.43
CA VAL A 240 -33.19 -8.17 -3.48
C VAL A 240 -33.62 -9.62 -3.82
N ILE A 241 -33.25 -10.61 -3.02
CA ILE A 241 -33.84 -11.97 -3.05
C ILE A 241 -34.46 -12.26 -1.69
#